data_AF-A0A944TUE0-F1
#
_entry.id   AF-A0A944TUE0-F1
#
_cell.length_a   1.000
_cell.length_b   1.000
_cell.length_c   1.000
_cell.angle_alpha   90.00
_cell.angle_beta   90.00
_cell.angle_gamma   90.00
#
_symmetry.space_group_name_H-M   'P 1'
#
loop_
_entity.id
_entity.type
_entity.pdbx_description
1 polymer ?
#
loop_
_entity_poly.entity_id
_entity_poly.type
_entity_poly.pdbx_seq_one_letter_code
_entity_poly.pdbx_strand_id
1 'polypeptide(L)'
;MDTSNEFVAPTEQTVQADVFSGITVALALVPEAVAFAFVANVSPVVGLYGAFIMCLLTSVLGGRPGMISGATGAMAVVMVALVSEGNAMGAEGAMLGTQYLFITLLLVGILQALAGVFKLGKLIRLVPRPVMMGFVNGLAIVRLLL
;
A
#
# COMPACT_ATOMS: atom_id res chain seq x y z
N MET A 1 -1.49 36.66 18.46
CA MET A 1 -0.58 35.79 19.21
C MET A 1 -1.42 34.92 20.12
N ASP A 2 -1.83 33.74 19.65
CA ASP A 2 -1.53 32.46 20.32
C ASP A 2 -2.07 31.31 19.43
N THR A 3 -1.18 30.60 18.75
CA THR A 3 -1.48 29.38 17.98
C THR A 3 -0.40 28.35 18.30
N SER A 4 -0.26 28.04 19.59
CA SER A 4 0.66 27.02 20.07
C SER A 4 -0.16 25.90 20.73
N ASN A 5 -0.06 24.69 20.15
CA ASN A 5 -0.63 23.41 20.60
C ASN A 5 -2.00 22.96 20.06
N GLU A 6 -2.16 22.93 18.74
CA GLU A 6 -3.02 21.93 18.09
C GLU A 6 -2.25 20.61 17.89
N PHE A 7 -1.66 20.10 18.98
CA PHE A 7 -1.42 18.66 19.06
C PHE A 7 -2.80 18.05 19.25
N VAL A 8 -3.32 17.43 18.18
CA VAL A 8 -4.53 16.60 18.14
C VAL A 8 -4.78 16.04 19.54
N ALA A 9 -5.76 16.60 20.24
CA ALA A 9 -6.20 16.10 21.53
C ALA A 9 -6.51 14.60 21.33
N PRO A 10 -6.18 13.73 22.30
CA PRO A 10 -6.66 12.36 22.25
C PRO A 10 -8.18 12.46 22.41
N THR A 11 -8.90 12.53 21.29
CA THR A 11 -10.32 12.19 21.25
C THR A 11 -10.42 10.87 21.99
N GLU A 12 -11.37 10.75 22.91
CA GLU A 12 -11.62 9.52 23.64
C GLU A 12 -11.85 8.39 22.63
N GLN A 13 -10.77 7.69 22.23
CA GLN A 13 -10.83 6.57 21.33
C GLN A 13 -11.40 5.43 22.16
N THR A 14 -12.72 5.37 22.19
CA THR A 14 -13.42 4.27 22.82
C THR A 14 -13.00 3.00 22.08
N VAL A 15 -12.62 1.96 22.82
CA VAL A 15 -12.29 0.63 22.26
C VAL A 15 -13.35 0.18 21.25
N GLN A 16 -14.61 0.53 21.51
CA GLN A 16 -15.74 0.33 20.61
C GLN A 16 -15.54 0.99 19.24
N ALA A 17 -15.13 2.27 19.18
CA ALA A 17 -14.91 3.00 17.94
C ALA A 17 -13.73 2.43 17.13
N ASP A 18 -12.64 2.04 17.80
CA ASP A 18 -11.49 1.41 17.13
C ASP A 18 -11.84 0.03 16.57
N VAL A 19 -12.64 -0.77 17.30
CA VAL A 19 -13.14 -2.06 16.81
C VAL A 19 -14.07 -1.88 15.62
N PHE A 20 -15.03 -0.96 15.68
CA PHE A 20 -15.93 -0.70 14.55
C PHE A 20 -15.17 -0.17 13.33
N SER A 21 -14.22 0.76 13.53
CA SER A 21 -13.38 1.28 12.46
C SER A 21 -12.52 0.18 11.83
N GLY A 22 -11.88 -0.66 12.63
CA GLY A 22 -11.09 -1.80 12.16
C GLY A 22 -11.90 -2.79 11.35
N ILE A 23 -13.13 -3.12 11.78
CA ILE A 23 -14.03 -4.02 11.04
C ILE A 23 -14.45 -3.39 9.70
N THR A 24 -14.85 -2.12 9.69
CA THR A 24 -15.24 -1.42 8.45
C THR A 24 -14.09 -1.41 7.44
N VAL A 25 -12.87 -1.14 7.91
CA VAL A 25 -11.67 -1.10 7.08
C VAL A 25 -11.31 -2.49 6.56
N ALA A 26 -11.37 -3.52 7.41
CA ALA A 26 -11.10 -4.90 7.00
C ALA A 26 -12.09 -5.35 5.92
N LEU A 27 -13.38 -5.06 6.08
CA LEU A 27 -14.40 -5.39 5.09
C LEU A 27 -14.22 -4.65 3.76
N ALA A 28 -13.69 -3.42 3.79
CA ALA A 28 -13.39 -2.66 2.58
C ALA A 28 -12.12 -3.17 1.86
N LEU A 29 -11.09 -3.61 2.61
CA LEU A 29 -9.80 -4.04 2.06
C LEU A 29 -9.83 -5.41 1.37
N VAL A 30 -10.67 -6.35 1.85
CA VAL A 30 -10.77 -7.70 1.27
C VAL A 30 -11.12 -7.66 -0.23
N PRO A 31 -12.21 -7.01 -0.67
CA PRO A 31 -12.53 -6.95 -2.10
C PRO A 31 -11.49 -6.16 -2.89
N GLU A 32 -10.88 -5.12 -2.30
CA GLU A 32 -9.84 -4.32 -2.97
C GLU A 32 -8.58 -5.15 -3.26
N ALA A 33 -8.06 -5.90 -2.27
CA ALA A 33 -6.89 -6.76 -2.45
C ALA A 33 -7.13 -7.89 -3.46
N VAL A 34 -8.35 -8.44 -3.47
CA VAL A 34 -8.75 -9.49 -4.43
C VAL A 34 -8.84 -8.93 -5.85
N ALA A 35 -9.46 -7.77 -6.03
CA ALA A 35 -9.56 -7.11 -7.34
C ALA A 35 -8.17 -6.79 -7.94
N PHE A 36 -7.26 -6.24 -7.14
CA PHE A 36 -5.90 -5.94 -7.60
C PHE A 36 -5.09 -7.19 -7.97
N ALA A 37 -5.28 -8.30 -7.26
CA ALA A 37 -4.63 -9.56 -7.60
C ALA A 37 -5.13 -10.13 -8.94
N PHE A 38 -6.44 -10.05 -9.21
CA PHE A 38 -7.01 -10.45 -10.50
C PHE A 38 -6.46 -9.63 -11.65
N VAL A 39 -6.41 -8.31 -11.48
CA VAL A 39 -5.85 -7.39 -12.47
C VAL A 39 -4.38 -7.69 -12.77
N ALA A 40 -3.58 -8.02 -11.74
CA ALA A 40 -2.17 -8.39 -11.89
C ALA A 40 -1.94 -9.82 -12.43
N ASN A 41 -2.98 -10.58 -12.78
CA ASN A 41 -2.88 -12.00 -13.17
C ASN A 41 -2.14 -12.89 -12.14
N VAL A 42 -2.31 -12.59 -10.85
CA VAL A 42 -1.75 -13.37 -9.72
C VAL A 42 -2.89 -14.02 -8.94
N SER A 43 -2.62 -15.16 -8.29
CA SER A 43 -3.60 -15.81 -7.42
C SER A 43 -4.09 -14.83 -6.32
N PRO A 44 -5.42 -14.66 -6.14
CA PRO A 44 -5.99 -13.70 -5.18
C PRO A 44 -5.61 -14.01 -3.72
N VAL A 45 -5.27 -15.27 -3.43
CA VAL A 45 -4.82 -15.69 -2.11
C VAL A 45 -3.50 -15.00 -1.73
N VAL A 46 -2.60 -14.76 -2.71
CA VAL A 46 -1.32 -14.08 -2.48
C VAL A 46 -1.55 -12.61 -2.11
N GLY A 47 -2.48 -11.94 -2.79
CA GLY A 47 -2.87 -10.57 -2.47
C GLY A 47 -3.47 -10.44 -1.07
N LEU A 48 -4.32 -11.40 -0.67
CA LEU A 48 -4.93 -11.43 0.65
C LEU A 48 -3.89 -11.67 1.77
N TYR A 49 -2.94 -12.59 1.55
CA TYR A 49 -1.83 -12.79 2.49
C TYR A 49 -0.97 -11.53 2.62
N GLY A 50 -0.66 -10.86 1.51
CA GLY A 50 0.09 -9.60 1.52
C GLY A 50 -0.61 -8.51 2.32
N ALA A 51 -1.91 -8.29 2.07
CA ALA A 51 -2.70 -7.29 2.78
C ALA A 51 -2.79 -7.59 4.29
N PHE A 52 -3.04 -8.85 4.66
CA PHE A 52 -3.14 -9.26 6.07
C PHE A 52 -1.82 -9.06 6.82
N ILE A 53 -0.71 -9.54 6.26
CA ILE A 53 0.61 -9.41 6.89
C ILE A 53 1.02 -7.94 7.01
N MET A 54 0.74 -7.11 6.00
CA MET A 54 1.04 -5.67 6.04
C MET A 54 0.22 -4.94 7.10
N CYS A 55 -1.08 -5.20 7.21
CA CYS A 55 -1.93 -4.63 8.27
C CYS A 55 -1.41 -5.01 9.66
N LEU A 56 -1.03 -6.28 9.86
CA LEU A 56 -0.47 -6.74 11.13
C LEU A 56 0.87 -6.08 11.45
N LEU A 57 1.81 -6.03 10.50
CA LEU A 57 3.11 -5.39 10.69
C LEU A 57 2.96 -3.90 11.02
N THR A 58 2.12 -3.19 10.27
CA THR A 58 1.93 -1.75 10.44
C THR A 58 1.09 -1.40 11.66
N SER A 59 0.21 -2.28 12.13
CA SER A 59 -0.48 -2.09 13.42
C SER A 59 0.49 -2.18 14.60
N VAL A 60 1.54 -3.02 14.52
CA VAL A 60 2.53 -3.18 15.59
C VAL A 60 3.65 -2.15 15.50
N LEU A 61 4.16 -1.87 14.29
CA LEU A 61 5.33 -1.02 14.05
C LEU A 61 4.99 0.39 13.54
N GLY A 62 3.72 0.72 13.34
CA GLY A 62 3.26 1.98 12.75
C GLY A 62 3.49 3.19 13.67
N GLY A 63 3.86 4.33 13.07
CA GLY A 63 4.24 5.54 13.81
C GLY A 63 3.15 6.61 13.95
N ARG A 64 1.97 6.46 13.33
CA ARG A 64 0.89 7.47 13.38
C ARG A 64 -0.48 6.81 13.63
N PRO A 65 -1.12 7.10 14.78
CA PRO A 65 -2.46 6.61 15.09
C PRO A 65 -3.47 7.00 13.99
N GLY A 66 -4.36 6.07 13.64
CA GLY A 66 -5.40 6.27 12.63
C GLY A 66 -4.95 6.15 11.18
N MET A 67 -3.72 5.68 10.90
CA MET A 67 -3.31 5.31 9.54
C MET A 67 -3.45 3.83 9.28
N ILE A 68 -4.02 3.50 8.13
CA ILE A 68 -4.12 2.13 7.61
C ILE A 68 -3.09 1.98 6.51
N SER A 69 -2.35 0.87 6.53
CA SER A 69 -1.46 0.49 5.43
C SER A 69 -2.01 -0.76 4.78
N GLY A 70 -2.16 -0.74 3.45
CA GLY A 70 -2.77 -1.83 2.70
C GLY A 70 -2.39 -1.80 1.22
N ALA A 71 -3.07 -2.61 0.43
CA ALA A 71 -2.90 -2.64 -1.01
C ALA A 71 -3.32 -1.29 -1.61
N THR A 72 -2.42 -0.61 -2.32
CA THR A 72 -2.72 0.66 -2.98
C THR A 72 -2.85 0.47 -4.48
N GLY A 73 -3.80 1.16 -5.11
CA GLY A 73 -3.95 1.11 -6.57
C GLY A 73 -2.67 1.45 -7.35
N ALA A 74 -1.79 2.32 -6.81
CA ALA A 74 -0.50 2.59 -7.43
C ALA A 74 0.40 1.34 -7.53
N MET A 75 0.43 0.53 -6.48
CA MET A 75 1.17 -0.73 -6.47
C MET A 75 0.56 -1.75 -7.44
N ALA A 76 -0.77 -1.80 -7.56
CA ALA A 76 -1.44 -2.72 -8.48
C ALA A 76 -1.00 -2.47 -9.95
N VAL A 77 -0.94 -1.21 -10.38
CA VAL A 77 -0.48 -0.84 -11.74
C VAL A 77 0.95 -1.30 -12.01
N VAL A 78 1.85 -1.08 -11.05
CA VAL A 78 3.25 -1.49 -11.16
C VAL A 78 3.36 -3.01 -11.17
N MET A 79 2.57 -3.71 -10.34
CA MET A 79 2.53 -5.18 -10.32
C MET A 79 2.07 -5.76 -11.65
N VAL A 80 1.03 -5.19 -12.29
CA VAL A 80 0.58 -5.62 -13.63
C VAL A 80 1.71 -5.51 -14.64
N ALA A 81 2.38 -4.36 -14.68
CA ALA A 81 3.49 -4.12 -15.59
C ALA A 81 4.66 -5.08 -15.33
N LEU A 82 5.04 -5.27 -14.05
CA LEU A 82 6.13 -6.17 -13.65
C LEU A 82 5.82 -7.64 -13.95
N VAL A 83 4.60 -8.11 -13.71
CA VAL A 83 4.22 -9.49 -14.02
C VAL A 83 4.21 -9.72 -15.53
N SER A 84 3.70 -8.76 -16.30
CA SER A 84 3.73 -8.81 -17.77
C SER A 84 5.17 -8.86 -18.32
N GLU A 85 6.04 -7.98 -17.82
CA GLU A 85 7.45 -7.91 -18.23
C GLU A 85 8.26 -9.13 -17.77
N GLY A 86 8.04 -9.60 -16.53
CA GLY A 86 8.65 -10.82 -16.00
C GLY A 86 8.21 -12.09 -16.73
N ASN A 87 6.99 -12.13 -17.24
CA ASN A 87 6.51 -13.20 -18.11
C ASN A 87 7.12 -13.11 -19.52
N ALA A 88 7.41 -11.91 -20.03
CA ALA A 88 8.02 -11.71 -21.35
C ALA A 88 9.53 -12.00 -21.40
N MET A 89 10.25 -11.83 -20.30
CA MET A 89 11.68 -12.19 -20.20
C MET A 89 11.94 -13.67 -19.88
N GLY A 90 10.91 -14.41 -19.47
CA GLY A 90 11.00 -15.84 -19.16
C GLY A 90 10.82 -16.73 -20.40
N ALA A 91 11.52 -17.87 -20.45
CA ALA A 91 11.20 -18.92 -21.41
C ALA A 91 9.77 -19.44 -21.18
N GLU A 92 9.04 -19.75 -22.26
CA GLU A 92 7.66 -20.24 -22.22
C GLU A 92 7.51 -21.40 -21.21
N GLY A 93 6.66 -21.21 -20.18
CA GLY A 93 6.24 -22.28 -19.26
C GLY A 93 6.73 -22.19 -17.81
N ALA A 94 7.60 -21.25 -17.44
CA ALA A 94 8.02 -21.08 -16.05
C ALA A 94 7.19 -20.00 -15.33
N MET A 95 6.75 -20.26 -14.09
CA MET A 95 6.05 -19.31 -13.21
C MET A 95 6.99 -18.19 -12.69
N LEU A 96 7.74 -17.54 -13.59
CA LEU A 96 8.74 -16.53 -13.26
C LEU A 96 8.10 -15.19 -12.88
N GLY A 97 6.94 -14.82 -13.42
CA GLY A 97 6.28 -13.56 -13.10
C GLY A 97 6.01 -13.38 -11.60
N THR A 98 5.54 -14.43 -10.93
CA THR A 98 5.28 -14.40 -9.47
C THR A 98 6.57 -14.40 -8.65
N GLN A 99 7.62 -15.08 -9.13
CA GLN A 99 8.93 -15.10 -8.48
C GLN A 99 9.63 -13.74 -8.60
N TYR A 100 9.56 -13.09 -9.77
CA TYR A 100 10.03 -11.73 -9.98
C TYR A 100 9.30 -10.74 -9.10
N LEU A 101 7.97 -10.86 -8.99
CA LEU A 101 7.17 -10.05 -8.07
C LEU A 101 7.62 -10.24 -6.62
N PHE A 102 7.88 -11.47 -6.19
CA PHE A 102 8.36 -11.76 -4.83
C PHE A 102 9.76 -11.18 -4.55
N ILE A 103 10.71 -11.35 -5.47
CA ILE A 103 12.07 -10.79 -5.36
C ILE A 103 12.01 -9.26 -5.33
N THR A 104 11.19 -8.66 -6.20
CA THR A 104 11.00 -7.21 -6.24
C THR A 104 10.40 -6.69 -4.93
N LEU A 105 9.41 -7.38 -4.37
CA LEU A 105 8.82 -7.01 -3.08
C LEU A 105 9.83 -7.09 -1.92
N LEU A 106 10.68 -8.12 -1.90
CA LEU A 106 11.77 -8.21 -0.93
C LEU A 106 12.75 -7.03 -1.09
N LEU A 107 13.13 -6.71 -2.32
CA LEU A 107 14.04 -5.59 -2.61
C LEU A 107 13.43 -4.25 -2.22
N VAL A 108 12.16 -4.01 -2.55
CA VAL A 108 11.41 -2.82 -2.13
C VAL A 108 11.34 -2.74 -0.61
N GLY A 109 11.12 -3.85 0.10
CA GLY A 109 11.11 -3.88 1.56
C GLY A 109 12.46 -3.47 2.17
N ILE A 110 13.57 -3.96 1.61
CA ILE A 110 14.92 -3.57 2.04
C ILE A 110 15.16 -2.09 1.77
N LEU A 111 14.83 -1.61 0.57
CA LEU A 111 14.96 -0.19 0.23
C LEU A 111 14.09 0.70 1.14
N GLN A 112 12.88 0.27 1.45
CA GLN A 112 11.97 0.97 2.35
C GLN A 112 12.50 1.02 3.79
N ALA A 113 13.09 -0.08 4.28
CA ALA A 113 13.74 -0.13 5.59
C ALA A 113 14.95 0.83 5.65
N LEU A 114 15.81 0.81 4.62
CA LEU A 114 16.93 1.75 4.51
C LEU A 114 16.44 3.20 4.47
N ALA A 115 15.39 3.49 3.70
CA ALA A 115 14.82 4.83 3.65
C ALA A 115 14.24 5.30 4.99
N GLY A 116 13.72 4.38 5.80
CA GLY A 116 13.32 4.61 7.18
C GLY A 116 14.52 4.98 8.08
N VAL A 117 15.60 4.21 8.00
CA VAL A 117 16.85 4.46 8.77
C VAL A 117 17.48 5.80 8.43
N PHE A 118 17.54 6.15 7.13
CA PHE A 118 18.07 7.44 6.66
C PHE A 118 17.10 8.62 6.85
N LYS A 119 15.89 8.39 7.40
CA LYS A 119 14.85 9.41 7.61
C LYS A 119 14.49 10.19 6.34
N LEU A 120 14.54 9.53 5.18
CA LEU A 120 14.23 10.12 3.86
C LEU A 120 12.75 10.54 3.74
N GLY A 121 11.88 10.12 4.67
CA GLY A 121 10.49 10.57 4.73
C GLY A 121 10.29 12.09 4.85
N LYS A 122 11.30 12.84 5.33
CA LYS A 122 11.23 14.32 5.34
C LYS A 122 11.24 14.92 3.93
N LEU A 123 11.84 14.21 2.97
CA LEU A 123 11.97 14.68 1.58
C LEU A 123 10.62 14.73 0.86
N ILE A 124 9.68 13.86 1.25
CA ILE A 124 8.31 13.82 0.69
C ILE A 124 7.57 15.15 0.96
N ARG A 125 7.94 15.89 2.01
CA ARG A 125 7.32 17.19 2.32
C ARG A 125 7.69 18.29 1.31
N LEU A 126 8.71 18.08 0.47
CA LEU A 126 9.11 19.01 -0.58
C LEU A 126 8.27 18.90 -1.85
N VAL A 127 7.42 17.87 -1.96
CA VAL A 127 6.60 17.65 -3.15
C VAL A 127 5.47 18.69 -3.21
N PRO A 128 5.37 19.47 -4.31
CA PRO A 128 4.31 20.46 -4.47
C PRO A 128 2.91 19.83 -4.47
N ARG A 129 1.93 20.51 -3.83
CA ARG A 129 0.52 20.05 -3.81
C ARG A 129 -0.07 19.78 -5.21
N PRO A 130 0.23 20.56 -6.27
CA PRO A 130 -0.30 20.28 -7.61
C PRO A 130 0.11 18.91 -8.15
N VAL A 131 1.33 18.46 -7.89
CA VAL A 131 1.83 17.14 -8.34
C VAL A 131 1.10 16.02 -7.61
N MET A 132 0.89 16.16 -6.30
CA MET A 132 0.14 15.19 -5.50
C MET A 132 -1.30 15.04 -5.99
N MET A 133 -1.97 16.15 -6.29
CA MET A 133 -3.36 16.13 -6.80
C MET A 133 -3.43 15.50 -8.21
N GLY A 134 -2.48 15.83 -9.09
CA GLY A 134 -2.38 15.21 -10.42
C GLY A 134 -2.15 13.71 -10.35
N PHE A 135 -1.25 13.26 -9.48
CA PHE A 135 -0.97 11.84 -9.27
C PHE A 135 -2.20 11.07 -8.76
N VAL A 136 -2.90 11.59 -7.75
CA VAL A 136 -4.10 10.95 -7.21
C VAL A 136 -5.24 10.90 -8.24
N ASN A 137 -5.41 11.94 -9.06
CA ASN A 137 -6.39 11.94 -10.16
C ASN A 137 -6.05 10.90 -11.23
N GLY A 138 -4.77 10.80 -11.61
CA GLY A 138 -4.28 9.74 -12.51
C GLY A 138 -4.56 8.33 -11.95
N LEU A 139 -4.27 8.11 -10.67
CA LEU A 139 -4.58 6.84 -10.00
C LEU A 139 -6.08 6.55 -9.96
N ALA A 140 -6.94 7.57 -9.83
CA ALA A 140 -8.39 7.39 -9.86
C ALA A 140 -8.87 6.90 -11.23
N ILE A 141 -8.35 7.47 -12.32
CA ILE A 141 -8.64 7.03 -13.69
C ILE A 141 -8.16 5.60 -13.90
N VAL A 142 -6.95 5.27 -13.44
CA VAL A 142 -6.41 3.92 -13.62
C VAL A 142 -7.20 2.89 -12.81
N ARG A 143 -7.58 3.19 -11.56
CA ARG A 143 -8.48 2.32 -10.78
C ARG A 143 -9.89 2.19 -11.37
N LEU A 144 -10.33 3.14 -12.18
CA LEU A 144 -11.62 3.07 -12.87
C LEU A 144 -11.54 2.19 -14.13
N LEU A 145 -10.38 2.20 -14.80
CA LEU A 145 -10.15 1.49 -16.07
C LEU A 145 -9.71 0.04 -15.86
N LEU A 146 -9.09 -0.26 -14.72
CA LEU A 146 -8.75 -1.61 -14.25
C LEU A 146 -9.91 -2.23 -13.49
#